data_AF-A0A9W7EJ99-F1
#
_entry.id   AF-A0A9W7EJ99-F1
#
_cell.length_a   1.000
_cell.length_b   1.000
_cell.length_c   1.000
_cell.angle_alpha   90.00
_cell.angle_beta   90.00
_cell.angle_gamma   90.00
#
_symmetry.space_group_name_H-M   'P 1'
#
loop_
_entity.id
_entity.type
_entity.pdbx_description
1 polymer ?
#
loop_
_entity_poly.entity_id
_entity_poly.type
_entity_poly.pdbx_seq_one_letter_code
_entity_poly.pdbx_strand_id
1 'polypeptide(L)'
;MLGNSHSTRLYNDWTSNDSSSGSGSMERLEFTISPSGLVTEKVTGVTGPSCKIVTEEINKMLGEVLEVEETSEMYEETVTETNVVEDKGTW
;
A
#
# COMPACT_ATOMS: atom_id res chain seq x y z
N MET A 1 15.31 -44.18 31.95
CA MET A 1 14.21 -43.19 31.94
C MET A 1 14.68 -41.96 32.70
N LEU A 2 15.15 -40.94 31.99
CA LEU A 2 15.40 -39.60 32.52
C LEU A 2 14.96 -38.64 31.42
N GLY A 3 13.88 -37.90 31.68
CA GLY A 3 13.24 -37.00 30.73
C GLY A 3 13.98 -35.67 30.66
N ASN A 4 14.38 -35.27 29.45
CA ASN A 4 14.86 -33.93 29.20
C ASN A 4 13.65 -33.03 28.91
N SER A 5 13.30 -32.20 29.89
CA SER A 5 12.33 -31.12 29.75
C SER A 5 12.91 -30.06 28.81
N HIS A 6 12.54 -30.10 27.53
CA HIS A 6 12.77 -29.01 26.60
C HIS A 6 11.55 -28.10 26.63
N SER A 7 11.68 -27.01 27.40
CA SER A 7 10.71 -25.92 27.46
C SER A 7 10.68 -25.20 26.11
N THR A 8 9.67 -25.49 25.29
CA THR A 8 9.38 -24.71 24.08
C THR A 8 8.70 -23.42 24.50
N ARG A 9 9.50 -22.39 24.82
CA ARG A 9 9.00 -21.01 24.75
C ARG A 9 8.87 -20.65 23.28
N LEU A 10 7.69 -20.90 22.72
CA LEU A 10 7.24 -20.27 21.49
C LEU A 10 7.02 -18.79 21.81
N TYR A 11 8.11 -18.02 21.85
CA TYR A 11 8.01 -16.59 21.70
C TYR A 11 7.91 -16.38 20.19
N ASN A 12 6.75 -15.92 19.74
CA ASN A 12 6.60 -15.40 18.38
C ASN A 12 7.53 -14.20 18.29
N ASP A 13 8.72 -14.43 17.74
CA ASP A 13 9.63 -13.37 17.32
C ASP A 13 9.05 -12.75 16.05
N TRP A 14 7.91 -12.07 16.22
CA TRP A 14 7.45 -11.06 15.28
C TRP A 14 8.39 -9.86 15.50
N THR A 15 9.64 -10.00 15.08
CA THR A 15 10.30 -8.84 14.50
C THR A 15 9.48 -8.53 13.27
N SER A 16 8.69 -7.46 13.34
CA SER A 16 8.21 -6.78 12.16
C SER A 16 9.43 -6.33 11.37
N ASN A 17 10.08 -7.23 10.65
CA ASN A 17 10.80 -6.89 9.44
C ASN A 17 9.75 -6.73 8.34
N ASP A 18 8.76 -5.86 8.59
CA ASP A 18 8.03 -5.21 7.51
C ASP A 18 9.03 -4.21 6.94
N SER A 19 9.97 -4.75 6.15
CA SER A 19 10.70 -3.99 5.17
C SER A 19 9.69 -3.64 4.07
N SER A 20 8.66 -2.84 4.39
CA SER A 20 8.00 -2.03 3.39
C SER A 20 9.02 -0.99 2.96
N SER A 21 9.93 -1.45 2.11
CA SER A 21 10.75 -0.64 1.23
C SER A 21 9.84 0.00 0.17
N GLY A 22 8.79 0.68 0.63
CA GLY A 22 8.08 1.65 -0.17
C GLY A 22 8.86 2.94 -0.04
N SER A 23 9.46 3.39 -1.14
CA SER A 23 9.81 4.79 -1.35
C SER A 23 8.51 5.62 -1.38
N GLY A 24 7.75 5.60 -0.28
CA GLY A 24 6.33 5.93 -0.26
C GLY A 24 6.14 7.39 0.11
N SER A 25 5.71 8.18 -0.87
CA SER A 25 4.95 9.39 -0.59
C SER A 25 3.79 9.04 0.35
N MET A 26 3.46 9.94 1.29
CA MET A 26 2.30 9.73 2.15
C MET A 26 1.03 9.71 1.30
N GLU A 27 0.33 8.58 1.32
CA GLU A 27 -0.98 8.43 0.69
C GLU A 27 -2.00 9.32 1.40
N ARG A 28 -2.79 10.06 0.61
CA ARG A 28 -3.83 10.95 1.14
C ARG A 28 -5.06 10.92 0.26
N LEU A 29 -6.21 10.82 0.93
CA LEU A 29 -7.54 10.92 0.36
C LEU A 29 -8.24 12.15 0.90
N GLU A 30 -8.64 13.05 0.00
CA GLU A 30 -9.29 14.31 0.34
C GLU A 30 -10.69 14.40 -0.29
N PHE A 31 -11.65 14.88 0.50
CA PHE A 31 -13.02 15.11 0.06
C PHE A 31 -13.39 16.56 0.27
N THR A 32 -13.85 17.22 -0.79
CA THR A 32 -14.48 18.54 -0.72
C THR A 32 -15.97 18.37 -0.94
N ILE A 33 -16.78 18.75 0.06
CA ILE A 33 -18.24 18.67 -0.02
C ILE A 33 -18.79 20.08 -0.22
N SER A 34 -19.46 20.29 -1.35
CA SER A 34 -20.15 21.54 -1.65
C SER A 34 -21.49 21.66 -0.89
N PRO A 35 -22.01 22.89 -0.65
CA PRO A 35 -23.36 23.07 -0.09
C PRO A 35 -24.47 22.47 -0.96
N SER A 36 -24.23 22.33 -2.27
CA SER A 36 -25.10 21.65 -3.21
C SER A 36 -25.10 20.12 -3.07
N GLY A 37 -24.23 19.54 -2.24
CA GLY A 37 -24.11 18.10 -2.02
C GLY A 37 -23.18 17.37 -2.99
N LEU A 38 -22.60 18.07 -3.97
CA LEU A 38 -21.53 17.51 -4.81
C LEU A 38 -20.28 17.27 -3.98
N VAL A 39 -19.66 16.10 -4.19
CA VAL A 39 -18.42 15.68 -3.55
C VAL A 39 -17.34 15.60 -4.60
N THR A 40 -16.21 16.26 -4.35
CA THR A 40 -14.98 16.11 -5.14
C THR A 40 -13.99 15.28 -4.34
N GLU A 41 -13.58 14.15 -4.90
CA GLU A 41 -12.53 13.26 -4.38
C GLU A 41 -11.18 13.66 -4.98
N LYS A 42 -10.12 13.61 -4.16
CA LYS A 42 -8.73 13.67 -4.63
C LYS A 42 -7.88 12.62 -3.94
N VAL A 43 -7.28 11.72 -4.74
CA VAL A 43 -6.29 10.72 -4.32
C VAL A 43 -4.90 11.24 -4.63
N THR A 44 -3.97 11.10 -3.68
CA THR A 44 -2.55 11.44 -3.86
C THR A 44 -1.66 10.42 -3.16
N GLY A 45 -0.44 10.22 -3.64
CA GLY A 45 0.52 9.28 -3.08
C GLY A 45 0.26 7.81 -3.44
N VAL A 46 -0.86 7.51 -4.10
CA VAL A 46 -1.14 6.18 -4.66
C VAL A 46 -0.78 6.19 -6.13
N THR A 47 0.15 5.32 -6.55
CA THR A 47 0.66 5.27 -7.92
C THR A 47 0.16 4.06 -8.69
N GLY A 48 0.18 4.17 -10.02
CA GLY A 48 -0.09 3.08 -10.94
C GLY A 48 -1.53 2.53 -10.85
N PRO A 49 -1.74 1.24 -11.17
CA PRO A 49 -3.08 0.62 -11.21
C PRO A 49 -3.85 0.72 -9.89
N SER A 50 -3.14 0.77 -8.75
CA SER A 50 -3.75 0.92 -7.43
C SER A 50 -4.49 2.26 -7.30
N CYS A 51 -3.97 3.34 -7.89
CA CYS A 51 -4.60 4.65 -7.89
C CYS A 51 -5.99 4.57 -8.50
N LYS A 52 -6.08 3.96 -9.69
CA LYS A 52 -7.33 3.77 -10.41
C LYS A 52 -8.34 2.92 -9.64
N ILE A 53 -7.90 1.81 -9.04
CA ILE A 53 -8.77 0.92 -8.27
C ILE A 53 -9.37 1.68 -7.07
N VAL A 54 -8.54 2.42 -6.33
CA VAL A 54 -8.98 3.21 -5.19
C VAL A 54 -10.04 4.24 -5.61
N THR A 55 -9.76 5.02 -6.66
CA THR A 55 -10.70 6.00 -7.21
C THR A 55 -12.03 5.35 -7.63
N GLU A 56 -12.01 4.21 -8.32
CA GLU A 56 -13.23 3.53 -8.77
C GLU A 56 -14.10 3.04 -7.61
N GLU A 57 -13.49 2.44 -6.57
CA GLU A 57 -14.23 1.95 -5.40
C GLU A 57 -14.83 3.10 -4.57
N ILE A 58 -14.12 4.22 -4.45
CA ILE A 58 -14.61 5.39 -3.73
C ILE A 58 -15.78 6.03 -4.47
N ASN A 59 -15.68 6.19 -5.79
CA ASN A 59 -16.76 6.76 -6.59
C ASN A 59 -18.06 5.94 -6.52
N LYS A 60 -17.96 4.60 -6.49
CA LYS A 60 -19.14 3.73 -6.28
C LYS A 60 -19.85 3.99 -4.95
N MET A 61 -19.11 4.36 -3.91
CA MET A 61 -19.66 4.67 -2.58
C MET A 61 -20.27 6.08 -2.52
N LEU A 62 -19.72 7.04 -3.28
CA LEU A 62 -20.21 8.42 -3.31
C LEU A 62 -21.46 8.63 -4.17
N GLY A 63 -21.66 7.81 -5.20
CA GLY A 63 -22.87 7.80 -6.02
C GLY A 63 -22.61 8.04 -7.51
N GLU A 64 -23.40 8.93 -8.13
CA GLU A 64 -23.26 9.26 -9.55
C GLU A 64 -21.99 10.08 -9.79
N VAL A 65 -21.16 9.61 -10.74
CA VAL A 65 -19.94 10.30 -11.15
C VAL A 65 -20.25 11.26 -12.27
N LEU A 66 -19.99 12.55 -12.05
CA LEU A 66 -20.18 13.59 -13.06
C LEU A 66 -18.94 13.78 -13.94
N GLU A 67 -17.76 13.65 -13.34
CA GLU A 67 -16.47 13.91 -14.00
C GLU A 67 -15.36 13.10 -13.31
N VAL A 68 -14.35 12.71 -14.09
CA VAL A 68 -13.13 12.05 -13.61
C VAL A 68 -11.94 12.78 -14.24
N GLU A 69 -11.00 13.22 -13.41
CA GLU A 69 -9.73 13.81 -13.84
C GLU A 69 -8.58 12.91 -13.41
N GLU A 70 -7.78 12.47 -14.37
CA GLU A 70 -6.64 11.57 -14.13
C GLU A 70 -5.39 12.37 -13.74
N THR A 71 -4.64 11.88 -12.75
CA THR A 71 -3.36 12.47 -12.34
C THR A 71 -2.19 11.69 -12.92
N SER A 72 -1.02 12.32 -13.00
CA SER A 72 0.22 11.67 -13.45
C SER A 72 0.57 10.43 -12.61
N GLU A 73 0.21 10.42 -11.32
CA GLU A 73 0.43 9.29 -10.40
C GLU A 73 -0.28 8.02 -10.87
N MET A 74 -1.44 8.14 -11.54
CA MET A 74 -2.18 7.01 -12.09
C MET A 74 -1.38 6.25 -13.16
N TYR A 75 -0.46 6.93 -13.84
CA TYR A 75 0.36 6.40 -14.92
C TYR A 75 1.79 6.05 -14.50
N GLU A 76 2.13 6.27 -13.23
CA GLU A 76 3.47 6.01 -12.71
C GLU A 76 3.67 4.51 -12.48
N GLU A 77 4.69 3.92 -13.12
CA GLU A 77 5.05 2.52 -12.92
C GLU A 77 5.87 2.34 -11.65
N THR A 78 5.47 1.39 -10.81
CA THR A 78 6.25 1.00 -9.63
C THR A 78 7.43 0.14 -10.05
N VAL A 79 8.62 0.73 -10.10
CA VAL A 79 9.86 -0.04 -10.29
C VAL A 79 10.16 -0.81 -9.01
N THR A 80 9.85 -2.11 -8.99
CA THR A 80 10.26 -2.99 -7.89
C THR A 80 11.74 -3.29 -8.02
N GLU A 81 12.59 -2.62 -7.23
CA GLU A 81 14.00 -2.99 -7.11
C GLU A 81 14.11 -4.35 -6.39
N THR A 82 14.17 -5.44 -7.15
CA THR A 82 14.57 -6.75 -6.61
C THR A 82 16.05 -6.70 -6.26
N ASN A 83 16.36 -6.45 -4.98
CA ASN A 83 17.69 -6.68 -4.43
C ASN A 83 17.98 -8.18 -4.44
N VAL A 84 18.58 -8.68 -5.52
CA VAL A 84 19.13 -10.04 -5.57
C VAL A 84 20.38 -10.03 -4.72
N VAL A 85 20.26 -10.52 -3.48
CA VAL A 85 21.41 -10.70 -2.59
C VAL A 85 22.23 -11.85 -3.18
N GLU A 86 23.29 -11.55 -3.90
CA GLU A 86 24.28 -12.54 -4.33
C GLU A 86 25.00 -13.07 -3.08
N ASP A 87 24.51 -14.18 -2.53
CA ASP A 87 25.22 -14.96 -1.51
C ASP A 87 26.48 -15.55 -2.16
N LYS A 88 27.59 -14.80 -2.10
CA LYS A 88 28.90 -15.32 -2.49
C LYS A 88 29.41 -16.22 -1.38
N GLY A 89 28.93 -17.46 -1.40
CA GLY A 89 29.50 -18.55 -0.64
C GLY A 89 31.01 -18.62 -0.91
N THR A 90 31.79 -18.21 0.09
CA THR A 90 33.25 -18.37 0.14
C THR A 90 33.57 -19.86 0.30
N TRP A 91 34.38 -20.40 -0.63
CA TRP A 91 35.03 -21.71 -0.54
C TRP A 91 36.49 -21.54 -0.12
#